data_AF-A0A9E2ZBS5-F1
#
_entry.id   AF-A0A9E2ZBS5-F1
#
_cell.length_a   1.000
_cell.length_b   1.000
_cell.length_c   1.000
_cell.angle_alpha   90.00
_cell.angle_beta   90.00
_cell.angle_gamma   90.00
#
_symmetry.space_group_name_H-M   'P 1'
#
loop_
_entity.id
_entity.type
_entity.pdbx_description
1 polymer ?
#
loop_
_entity_poly.entity_id
_entity_poly.type
_entity_poly.pdbx_seq_one_letter_code
_entity_poly.pdbx_strand_id
1 'polypeptide(L)'
;LGLNPRVRQSGGQPASHGRITKQGRAHARGMLVEAAFTAARTPGPLRAFFERVRARRGMQIAIVATARKLVVLCWTMLERGEDYAFARPTLTDKKLRALELRAGMPSRRGKKGKAAAYSLKEIRRRELELAEQAEHAYRQLVADWQAKGPVKPRPGVAAANGTRLQRPSVGQAARQASVPEPALRSGSTTP
;
A
#
# COMPACT_ATOMS: atom_id res chain seq x y z
N LEU A 1 -12.83 -0.02 12.62
CA LEU A 1 -12.90 -0.75 11.33
C LEU A 1 -12.65 -2.26 11.46
N GLY A 2 -11.95 -2.73 12.52
CA GLY A 2 -12.04 -4.15 12.88
C GLY A 2 -11.32 -5.12 11.94
N LEU A 3 -10.34 -4.61 11.17
CA LEU A 3 -9.56 -5.37 10.19
C LEU A 3 -8.28 -6.01 10.79
N ASN A 4 -7.97 -5.70 12.05
CA ASN A 4 -6.77 -6.23 12.72
C ASN A 4 -7.07 -7.59 13.36
N PRO A 5 -6.11 -8.53 13.33
CA PRO A 5 -6.24 -9.79 14.06
C PRO A 5 -6.38 -9.51 15.56
N ARG A 6 -7.18 -10.34 16.25
CA ARG A 6 -7.25 -10.32 17.70
C ARG A 6 -5.96 -10.90 18.26
N VAL A 7 -5.28 -10.15 19.11
CA VAL A 7 -4.06 -10.60 19.80
C VAL A 7 -4.46 -11.13 21.17
N ARG A 8 -3.94 -12.32 21.54
CA ARG A 8 -4.01 -12.88 22.89
C ARG A 8 -2.58 -13.14 23.34
N GLN A 9 -2.20 -12.57 24.46
CA GLN A 9 -0.89 -12.79 25.08
C GLN A 9 -1.13 -13.03 26.57
N SER A 10 -0.70 -14.20 27.05
CA SER A 10 -0.61 -14.53 28.48
C SER A 10 0.86 -14.45 28.91
N GLY A 11 1.10 -14.15 30.19
CA GLY A 11 2.46 -13.94 30.73
C GLY A 11 3.44 -15.04 30.35
N GLY A 12 4.59 -14.65 29.79
CA GLY A 12 5.67 -15.55 29.36
C GLY A 12 5.50 -16.21 27.98
N GLN A 13 4.32 -16.15 27.35
CA GLN A 13 4.06 -16.78 26.05
C GLN A 13 4.13 -15.77 24.89
N PRO A 14 4.58 -16.20 23.69
CA PRO A 14 4.50 -15.39 22.49
C PRO A 14 3.06 -14.97 22.17
N ALA A 15 2.89 -13.76 21.64
CA ALA A 15 1.57 -13.24 21.27
C ALA A 15 0.91 -14.11 20.18
N SER A 16 -0.23 -14.71 20.51
CA SER A 16 -1.03 -15.51 19.57
C SER A 16 -2.01 -14.61 18.83
N HIS A 17 -2.11 -14.81 17.52
CA HIS A 17 -2.97 -14.03 16.63
C HIS A 17 -4.15 -14.89 16.16
N GLY A 18 -5.37 -14.42 16.42
CA GLY A 18 -6.60 -15.09 16.02
C GLY A 18 -7.34 -14.38 14.87
N ARG A 19 -8.64 -14.66 14.76
CA ARG A 19 -9.55 -14.01 13.80
C ARG A 19 -9.54 -12.48 13.99
N ILE A 20 -9.96 -11.76 12.95
CA ILE A 20 -10.13 -10.31 13.03
C ILE A 20 -11.08 -9.90 14.15
N THR A 21 -10.81 -8.75 14.75
CA THR A 21 -11.58 -8.22 15.89
C THR A 21 -13.00 -7.83 15.53
N LYS A 22 -13.28 -7.51 14.25
CA LYS A 22 -14.59 -7.07 13.74
C LYS A 22 -15.17 -5.80 14.38
N GLN A 23 -14.36 -5.05 15.13
CA GLN A 23 -14.77 -3.83 15.84
C GLN A 23 -15.19 -2.67 14.92
N GLY A 24 -16.28 -1.99 15.28
CA GLY A 24 -16.88 -0.89 14.53
C GLY A 24 -17.93 -1.32 13.50
N ARG A 25 -18.35 -0.40 12.62
CA ARG A 25 -19.48 -0.62 11.68
C ARG A 25 -19.17 -1.74 10.67
N ALA A 26 -20.06 -2.74 10.61
CA ALA A 26 -19.92 -3.88 9.69
C ALA A 26 -19.99 -3.47 8.21
N HIS A 27 -20.92 -2.57 7.86
CA HIS A 27 -21.08 -2.07 6.48
C HIS A 27 -19.80 -1.41 5.94
N ALA A 28 -19.17 -0.53 6.74
CA ALA A 28 -17.92 0.13 6.35
C ALA A 28 -16.80 -0.89 6.08
N ARG A 29 -16.71 -1.94 6.92
CA ARG A 29 -15.76 -3.04 6.70
C ARG A 29 -16.08 -3.84 5.44
N GLY A 30 -17.35 -4.10 5.14
CA GLY A 30 -17.79 -4.74 3.89
C GLY A 30 -17.37 -3.93 2.66
N MET A 31 -17.67 -2.63 2.64
CA MET A 31 -17.27 -1.74 1.55
C MET A 31 -15.75 -1.69 1.33
N LEU A 32 -14.97 -1.68 2.42
CA LEU A 32 -13.50 -1.71 2.33
C LEU A 32 -12.97 -3.02 1.75
N VAL A 33 -13.64 -4.14 2.06
CA VAL A 33 -13.28 -5.45 1.49
C VAL A 33 -13.58 -5.49 0.00
N GLU A 34 -14.74 -4.99 -0.44
CA GLU A 34 -15.08 -4.87 -1.87
C GLU A 34 -14.12 -3.93 -2.62
N ALA A 35 -13.77 -2.80 -2.01
CA ALA A 35 -12.75 -1.89 -2.54
C ALA A 35 -11.39 -2.58 -2.67
N ALA A 36 -11.01 -3.41 -1.69
CA ALA A 36 -9.77 -4.18 -1.72
C ALA A 36 -9.77 -5.23 -2.84
N PHE A 37 -10.90 -5.89 -3.13
CA PHE A 37 -11.02 -6.78 -4.30
C PHE A 37 -10.78 -6.04 -5.61
N THR A 38 -11.36 -4.84 -5.75
CA THR A 38 -11.16 -4.02 -6.96
C THR A 38 -9.71 -3.55 -7.09
N ALA A 39 -9.10 -3.11 -5.98
CA ALA A 39 -7.71 -2.69 -5.94
C ALA A 39 -6.74 -3.85 -6.25
N ALA A 40 -7.06 -5.07 -5.80
CA ALA A 40 -6.26 -6.27 -6.07
C ALA A 40 -6.29 -6.70 -7.54
N ARG A 41 -7.30 -6.29 -8.32
CA ARG A 41 -7.44 -6.63 -9.75
C ARG A 41 -6.85 -5.57 -10.68
N THR A 42 -6.54 -4.39 -10.15
CA THR A 42 -6.05 -3.26 -10.94
C THR A 42 -4.52 -3.23 -10.86
N PRO A 43 -3.78 -3.01 -11.96
CA PRO A 43 -2.33 -2.86 -11.91
C PRO A 43 -1.91 -1.75 -10.96
N GLY A 44 -0.83 -1.99 -10.22
CA GLY A 44 -0.25 -1.07 -9.27
C GLY A 44 0.31 -1.72 -8.00
N PRO A 45 0.95 -0.94 -7.12
CA PRO A 45 1.61 -1.47 -5.92
C PRO A 45 0.70 -2.24 -4.95
N LEU A 46 -0.60 -1.94 -4.95
CA LEU A 46 -1.59 -2.65 -4.11
C LEU A 46 -1.87 -4.07 -4.61
N ARG A 47 -1.87 -4.31 -5.93
CA ARG A 47 -1.97 -5.65 -6.50
C ARG A 47 -0.76 -6.49 -6.13
N ALA A 48 0.45 -5.96 -6.32
CA ALA A 48 1.66 -6.68 -5.92
C ALA A 48 1.74 -6.94 -4.40
N PHE A 49 1.24 -6.01 -3.57
CA PHE A 49 1.09 -6.28 -2.12
C PHE A 49 0.11 -7.43 -1.86
N PHE A 50 -1.06 -7.41 -2.50
CA PHE A 50 -2.06 -8.47 -2.36
C PHE A 50 -1.50 -9.83 -2.77
N GLU A 51 -0.90 -9.94 -3.95
CA GLU A 51 -0.33 -11.18 -4.48
C GLU A 51 0.73 -11.77 -3.55
N ARG A 52 1.62 -10.93 -3.02
CA ARG A 52 2.65 -11.35 -2.07
C ARG A 52 2.08 -11.88 -0.75
N VAL A 53 0.99 -11.30 -0.25
CA VAL A 53 0.33 -11.81 0.96
C VAL A 53 -0.44 -13.07 0.64
N ARG A 54 -1.12 -13.12 -0.52
CA ARG A 54 -1.89 -14.28 -1.00
C ARG A 54 -1.00 -15.50 -1.12
N ALA A 55 0.19 -15.36 -1.70
CA ALA A 55 1.16 -16.45 -1.85
C ALA A 55 1.60 -17.06 -0.51
N ARG A 56 1.58 -16.30 0.59
CA ARG A 56 2.05 -16.76 1.92
C ARG A 56 0.94 -17.19 2.87
N ARG A 57 -0.25 -16.59 2.77
CA ARG A 57 -1.32 -16.70 3.79
C ARG A 57 -2.70 -17.01 3.18
N GLY A 58 -2.81 -17.13 1.87
CA GLY A 58 -4.07 -17.38 1.18
C GLY A 58 -4.90 -16.12 0.92
N MET A 59 -5.95 -16.29 0.13
CA MET A 59 -6.73 -15.21 -0.47
C MET A 59 -7.50 -14.36 0.54
N GLN A 60 -8.21 -14.99 1.48
CA GLN A 60 -9.05 -14.28 2.46
C GLN A 60 -8.21 -13.34 3.34
N ILE A 61 -7.07 -13.83 3.83
CA ILE A 61 -6.13 -13.04 4.65
C ILE A 61 -5.53 -11.90 3.82
N ALA A 62 -5.18 -12.16 2.56
CA ALA A 62 -4.63 -11.16 1.67
C ALA A 62 -5.60 -10.01 1.40
N ILE A 63 -6.88 -10.29 1.14
CA ILE A 63 -7.89 -9.24 0.94
C ILE A 63 -8.05 -8.37 2.19
N VAL A 64 -8.15 -8.99 3.38
CA VAL A 64 -8.27 -8.24 4.64
C VAL A 64 -7.03 -7.38 4.89
N ALA A 65 -5.83 -7.91 4.60
CA ALA A 65 -4.60 -7.16 4.70
C ALA A 65 -4.57 -5.97 3.73
N THR A 66 -5.03 -6.16 2.50
CA THR A 66 -5.15 -5.08 1.50
C THR A 66 -6.17 -4.03 1.93
N ALA A 67 -7.32 -4.43 2.46
CA ALA A 67 -8.32 -3.52 3.03
C ALA A 67 -7.72 -2.69 4.18
N ARG A 68 -6.93 -3.30 5.07
CA ARG A 68 -6.21 -2.57 6.12
C ARG A 68 -5.24 -1.55 5.52
N LYS A 69 -4.49 -1.92 4.49
CA LYS A 69 -3.55 -1.03 3.81
C LYS A 69 -4.27 0.15 3.14
N LEU A 70 -5.42 -0.09 2.51
CA LEU A 70 -6.27 0.96 1.94
C LEU A 70 -6.74 1.96 3.00
N VAL A 71 -7.18 1.50 4.16
CA VAL A 71 -7.60 2.38 5.26
C VAL A 71 -6.48 3.31 5.70
N VAL A 72 -5.27 2.77 5.84
CA VAL A 72 -4.10 3.59 6.22
C VAL A 72 -3.79 4.62 5.14
N LEU A 73 -3.85 4.22 3.86
CA LEU A 73 -3.66 5.15 2.74
C LEU A 73 -4.71 6.27 2.75
N CYS A 74 -5.99 5.93 2.90
CA CYS A 74 -7.06 6.94 2.99
C CYS A 74 -6.83 7.91 4.16
N TRP A 75 -6.45 7.39 5.33
CA TRP A 75 -6.13 8.25 6.47
C TRP A 75 -4.97 9.20 6.16
N THR A 76 -3.87 8.70 5.60
CA THR A 76 -2.70 9.54 5.28
C THR A 76 -3.01 10.59 4.21
N MET A 77 -3.85 10.26 3.23
CA MET A 77 -4.27 11.22 2.20
C MET A 77 -5.15 12.32 2.80
N LEU A 78 -6.05 11.97 3.72
CA LEU A 78 -6.91 12.94 4.41
C LEU A 78 -6.11 13.85 5.36
N GLU A 79 -5.14 13.28 6.07
CA GLU A 79 -4.30 14.03 7.01
C GLU A 79 -3.35 15.00 6.30
N ARG A 80 -2.82 14.61 5.13
CA ARG A 80 -1.85 15.41 4.37
C ARG A 80 -2.49 16.30 3.29
N GLY A 81 -3.76 16.05 2.94
CA GLY A 81 -4.42 16.72 1.81
C GLY A 81 -3.81 16.36 0.46
N GLU A 82 -3.18 15.19 0.35
CA GLU A 82 -2.47 14.74 -0.85
C GLU A 82 -3.24 13.65 -1.59
N ASP A 83 -3.14 13.67 -2.92
CA ASP A 83 -3.69 12.62 -3.77
C ASP A 83 -2.85 11.34 -3.71
N TYR A 84 -3.48 10.21 -4.04
CA TYR A 84 -2.78 8.94 -4.11
C TYR A 84 -1.76 8.96 -5.26
N ALA A 85 -0.48 8.79 -4.91
CA ALA A 85 0.63 8.92 -5.86
C ALA A 85 0.52 8.01 -7.11
N PHE A 86 -0.13 6.85 -6.98
CA PHE A 86 -0.32 5.90 -8.09
C PHE A 86 -1.75 5.95 -8.66
N ALA A 87 -2.45 7.07 -8.48
CA ALA A 87 -3.75 7.29 -9.08
C ALA A 87 -3.64 7.46 -10.60
N ARG A 88 -4.74 7.15 -11.28
CA ARG A 88 -4.91 7.39 -12.71
C ARG A 88 -5.67 8.70 -12.90
N PRO A 89 -5.00 9.83 -13.21
CA PRO A 89 -5.60 11.16 -13.11
C PRO A 89 -6.86 11.30 -13.96
N THR A 90 -6.85 10.80 -15.21
CA THR A 90 -8.03 10.90 -16.07
C THR A 90 -9.22 10.08 -15.57
N LEU A 91 -8.96 8.92 -14.96
CA LEU A 91 -10.01 8.10 -14.35
C LEU A 91 -10.58 8.79 -13.10
N THR A 92 -9.73 9.42 -12.31
CA THR A 92 -10.13 10.20 -11.13
C THR A 92 -10.99 11.38 -11.56
N ASP A 93 -10.54 12.18 -12.53
CA ASP A 93 -11.31 13.31 -13.07
C ASP A 93 -12.68 12.89 -13.61
N LYS A 94 -12.75 11.75 -14.30
CA LYS A 94 -14.02 11.17 -14.76
C LYS A 94 -14.95 10.82 -13.60
N LYS A 95 -14.42 10.20 -12.55
CA LYS A 95 -15.20 9.81 -11.36
C LYS A 95 -15.68 11.03 -10.58
N LEU A 96 -14.81 12.01 -10.37
CA LEU A 96 -15.14 13.29 -9.74
C LEU A 96 -16.22 14.00 -10.56
N ARG A 97 -16.07 14.09 -11.88
CA ARG A 97 -17.10 14.70 -12.73
C ARG A 97 -18.45 13.97 -12.63
N ALA A 98 -18.44 12.64 -12.57
CA ALA A 98 -19.66 11.86 -12.40
C ALA A 98 -20.29 12.06 -11.01
N LEU A 99 -19.50 12.38 -9.98
CA LEU A 99 -19.98 12.72 -8.65
C LEU A 99 -20.60 14.13 -8.65
N GLU A 100 -19.93 15.12 -9.23
CA GLU A 100 -20.43 16.50 -9.38
C GLU A 100 -21.82 16.53 -10.03
N LEU A 101 -22.01 15.78 -11.12
CA LEU A 101 -23.29 15.69 -11.82
C LEU A 101 -24.39 15.06 -10.94
N ARG A 102 -24.05 14.04 -10.14
CA ARG A 102 -24.99 13.44 -9.19
C ARG A 102 -25.33 14.37 -8.02
N ALA A 103 -24.40 15.25 -7.66
CA ALA A 103 -24.60 16.30 -6.65
C ALA A 103 -25.40 17.51 -7.19
N GLY A 104 -25.88 17.48 -8.44
CA GLY A 104 -26.70 18.54 -9.03
C GLY A 104 -25.92 19.68 -9.67
N MET A 105 -24.58 19.57 -9.78
CA MET A 105 -23.79 20.61 -10.45
C MET A 105 -24.11 20.68 -11.95
N PRO A 106 -24.05 21.88 -12.57
CA PRO A 106 -24.46 22.07 -13.95
C PRO A 106 -23.61 21.26 -14.94
N SER A 107 -24.28 20.75 -15.97
CA SER A 107 -23.61 20.13 -17.10
C SER A 107 -22.98 21.21 -17.99
N ARG A 108 -21.66 21.13 -18.22
CA ARG A 108 -20.93 22.03 -19.12
C ARG A 108 -20.95 21.48 -20.54
N ARG A 109 -22.12 21.54 -21.20
CA ARG A 109 -22.29 21.07 -22.59
C ARG A 109 -21.40 21.90 -23.53
N GLY A 110 -20.80 21.25 -24.54
CA GLY A 110 -19.97 21.90 -25.56
C GLY A 110 -18.52 22.20 -25.16
N LYS A 111 -18.16 22.13 -23.87
CA LYS A 111 -16.77 22.31 -23.40
C LYS A 111 -16.20 21.00 -22.88
N LYS A 112 -15.10 20.51 -23.48
CA LYS A 112 -14.39 19.32 -22.99
C LYS A 112 -13.65 19.68 -21.69
N GLY A 113 -14.06 19.08 -20.57
CA GLY A 113 -13.35 19.21 -19.29
C GLY A 113 -12.18 18.22 -19.16
N LYS A 114 -11.45 18.28 -18.04
CA LYS A 114 -10.30 17.39 -17.74
C LYS A 114 -10.64 15.90 -17.91
N ALA A 115 -11.85 15.50 -17.50
CA ALA A 115 -12.38 14.14 -17.65
C ALA A 115 -12.45 13.63 -19.11
N ALA A 116 -12.45 14.51 -20.12
CA ALA A 116 -12.51 14.11 -21.52
C ALA A 116 -11.27 13.31 -21.96
N ALA A 117 -10.12 13.55 -21.32
CA ALA A 117 -8.88 12.85 -21.58
C ALA A 117 -8.99 11.33 -21.34
N TYR A 118 -9.88 10.88 -20.44
CA TYR A 118 -10.12 9.45 -20.19
C TYR A 118 -10.63 8.70 -21.43
N SER A 119 -11.33 9.38 -22.35
CA SER A 119 -11.84 8.75 -23.57
C SER A 119 -10.71 8.38 -24.54
N LEU A 120 -9.57 9.07 -24.46
CA LEU A 120 -8.41 8.85 -25.33
C LEU A 120 -7.69 7.55 -24.92
N LYS A 121 -7.62 6.59 -25.85
CA LYS A 121 -7.05 5.26 -25.62
C LYS A 121 -5.55 5.33 -25.29
N GLU A 122 -4.82 6.23 -25.94
CA GLU A 122 -3.38 6.44 -25.73
C GLU A 122 -3.09 6.92 -24.32
N ILE A 123 -3.85 7.90 -23.82
CA ILE A 123 -3.70 8.40 -22.44
C ILE A 123 -3.98 7.29 -21.44
N ARG A 124 -5.08 6.54 -21.62
CA ARG A 124 -5.41 5.41 -20.73
C ARG A 124 -4.33 4.33 -20.72
N ARG A 125 -3.68 4.10 -21.87
CA ARG A 125 -2.58 3.12 -22.00
C ARG A 125 -1.35 3.61 -21.25
N ARG A 126 -0.93 4.85 -21.49
CA ARG A 126 0.20 5.47 -20.79
C ARG A 126 0.03 5.47 -19.27
N GLU A 127 -1.16 5.81 -18.78
CA GLU A 127 -1.46 5.72 -17.34
C GLU A 127 -1.38 4.29 -16.79
N LEU A 128 -1.77 3.30 -17.60
CA LEU A 128 -1.68 1.90 -17.22
C LEU A 128 -0.23 1.44 -17.17
N GLU A 129 0.58 1.81 -18.17
CA GLU A 129 2.01 1.53 -18.23
C GLU A 129 2.74 2.13 -17.02
N LEU A 130 2.41 3.37 -16.62
CA LEU A 130 2.95 3.97 -15.40
C LEU A 130 2.55 3.20 -14.13
N ALA A 131 1.29 2.73 -14.05
CA ALA A 131 0.84 1.91 -12.92
C ALA A 131 1.54 0.55 -12.88
N GLU A 132 1.81 -0.06 -14.04
CA GLU A 132 2.59 -1.30 -14.18
C GLU A 132 4.05 -1.10 -13.78
N GLN A 133 4.70 -0.03 -14.24
CA GLN A 133 6.05 0.34 -13.83
C GLN A 133 6.14 0.51 -12.31
N ALA A 134 5.18 1.21 -11.70
CA ALA A 134 5.11 1.35 -10.25
C ALA A 134 4.93 0.00 -9.53
N GLU A 135 4.15 -0.92 -10.11
CA GLU A 135 4.01 -2.28 -9.58
C GLU A 135 5.33 -3.06 -9.65
N HIS A 136 6.04 -2.99 -10.77
CA HIS A 136 7.35 -3.61 -10.95
C HIS A 136 8.38 -3.05 -9.96
N ALA A 137 8.45 -1.72 -9.82
CA ALA A 137 9.31 -1.05 -8.85
C ALA A 137 9.00 -1.49 -7.42
N TYR A 138 7.72 -1.61 -7.06
CA TYR A 138 7.32 -2.14 -5.76
C TYR A 138 7.75 -3.60 -5.56
N ARG A 139 7.62 -4.46 -6.58
CA ARG A 139 8.07 -5.86 -6.50
C ARG A 139 9.58 -5.94 -6.28
N GLN A 140 10.37 -5.16 -7.02
CA GLN A 140 11.83 -5.08 -6.87
C GLN A 140 12.22 -4.60 -5.47
N LEU A 141 11.65 -3.48 -5.01
CA LEU A 141 11.90 -2.95 -3.67
C LEU A 141 11.64 -3.98 -2.58
N VAL A 142 10.57 -4.76 -2.71
CA VAL A 142 10.27 -5.81 -1.74
C VAL A 142 11.22 -7.00 -1.85
N ALA A 143 11.64 -7.39 -3.06
CA ALA A 143 12.62 -8.44 -3.25
C ALA A 143 13.97 -8.08 -2.63
N ASP A 144 14.45 -6.85 -2.89
CA ASP A 144 15.70 -6.33 -2.31
C ASP A 144 15.64 -6.28 -0.79
N TRP A 145 14.50 -5.85 -0.24
CA TRP A 145 14.27 -5.83 1.20
C TRP A 145 14.26 -7.24 1.80
N GLN A 146 13.71 -8.25 1.11
CA GLN A 146 13.73 -9.64 1.55
C GLN A 146 15.13 -10.26 1.48
N ALA A 147 15.91 -9.92 0.45
CA ALA A 147 17.28 -10.39 0.28
C ALA A 147 18.21 -9.86 1.40
N LYS A 148 17.97 -8.64 1.87
CA LYS A 148 18.68 -8.02 3.00
C LYS A 148 18.16 -8.45 4.38
N GLY A 149 17.15 -9.33 4.42
CA GLY A 149 16.58 -9.81 5.68
C GLY A 149 17.56 -10.67 6.48
N PRO A 150 17.43 -10.73 7.82
CA PRO A 150 18.30 -11.57 8.65
C PRO A 150 18.20 -13.03 8.21
N VAL A 151 19.34 -13.63 7.86
CA VAL A 151 19.44 -15.04 7.50
C VAL A 151 18.89 -15.87 8.66
N LYS A 152 17.81 -16.62 8.42
CA LYS A 152 17.32 -17.56 9.43
C LYS A 152 18.39 -18.64 9.62
N PRO A 153 18.85 -18.93 10.86
CA PRO A 153 19.75 -20.03 11.09
C PRO A 153 19.09 -21.32 10.59
N ARG A 154 19.85 -22.12 9.83
CA ARG A 154 19.38 -23.42 9.33
C ARG A 154 19.04 -24.30 10.55
N PRO A 155 17.85 -24.92 10.61
CA PRO A 155 17.56 -25.90 11.64
C PRO A 155 18.50 -27.09 11.42
N GLY A 156 19.51 -27.22 12.28
CA GLY A 156 20.51 -28.29 12.21
C GLY A 156 21.97 -27.87 12.39
N VAL A 157 22.32 -26.57 12.39
CA VAL A 157 23.74 -26.14 12.52
C VAL A 157 24.05 -25.45 13.87
N ALA A 158 23.15 -25.55 14.86
CA ALA A 158 23.35 -24.94 16.17
C ALA A 158 23.16 -25.94 17.31
N ALA A 159 24.08 -26.90 17.42
CA ALA A 159 24.39 -27.63 18.65
C ALA A 159 25.79 -28.26 18.52
N ALA A 160 26.85 -27.44 18.49
CA ALA A 160 28.22 -27.98 18.61
C ALA A 160 29.16 -27.08 19.42
N ASN A 161 28.96 -25.76 19.43
CA ASN A 161 29.90 -24.89 20.15
C ASN A 161 29.19 -24.18 21.30
N GLY A 162 29.39 -24.72 22.51
CA GLY A 162 28.93 -24.19 23.79
C GLY A 162 29.61 -22.88 24.21
N THR A 163 29.58 -21.87 23.35
CA THR A 163 30.05 -20.52 23.70
C THR A 163 28.87 -19.66 24.15
N ARG A 164 28.75 -19.50 25.47
CA ARG A 164 27.96 -18.46 26.12
C ARG A 164 28.45 -17.10 25.61
N LEU A 165 27.71 -16.49 24.68
CA LEU A 165 27.97 -15.11 24.23
C LEU A 165 27.69 -14.14 25.38
N GLN A 166 28.72 -13.44 25.85
CA GLN A 166 28.57 -12.31 26.76
C GLN A 166 27.79 -11.18 26.05
N ARG A 167 26.87 -10.54 26.77
CA ARG A 167 26.13 -9.36 26.30
C ARG A 167 27.11 -8.19 26.07
N PRO A 168 27.13 -7.54 24.90
CA PRO A 168 27.84 -6.28 24.77
C PRO A 168 27.09 -5.18 25.55
N SER A 169 27.88 -4.36 26.24
CA SER A 169 27.48 -3.20 27.02
C SER A 169 26.93 -2.08 26.14
N VAL A 170 26.02 -1.32 26.73
CA VAL A 170 25.40 -0.11 26.20
C VAL A 170 26.46 0.90 25.73
N GLY A 171 26.36 1.40 24.50
CA GLY A 171 27.06 2.61 24.08
C GLY A 171 27.36 2.71 22.59
N GLN A 172 26.91 3.82 21.99
CA GLN A 172 27.31 4.38 20.68
C GLN A 172 26.67 3.77 19.42
N ALA A 173 25.42 4.19 19.16
CA ALA A 173 24.87 4.26 17.82
C ALA A 173 25.51 5.43 17.05
N ALA A 174 26.42 5.14 16.13
CA ALA A 174 26.88 6.10 15.14
C ALA A 174 25.72 6.38 14.15
N ARG A 175 25.12 7.55 14.27
CA ARG A 175 24.21 8.10 13.25
C ARG A 175 25.06 8.73 12.15
N GLN A 176 25.08 8.13 10.96
CA GLN A 176 25.34 8.86 9.71
C GLN A 176 24.31 8.38 8.68
N ALA A 177 23.24 9.16 8.55
CA ALA A 177 22.30 9.05 7.45
C ALA A 177 22.55 10.26 6.55
N SER A 178 23.29 10.06 5.45
CA SER A 178 23.21 10.95 4.30
C SER A 178 21.86 10.69 3.62
N VAL A 179 20.98 11.67 3.67
CA VAL A 179 19.70 11.68 2.94
C VAL A 179 20.01 11.78 1.44
N PRO A 180 19.57 10.85 0.58
CA PRO A 180 19.64 11.06 -0.86
C PRO A 180 18.59 12.10 -1.28
N GLU A 181 19.05 13.11 -2.00
CA GLU A 181 18.26 14.24 -2.52
C GLU A 181 17.19 13.75 -3.52
N PRO A 182 15.91 14.15 -3.37
CA PRO A 182 14.86 13.77 -4.31
C PRO A 182 14.98 14.58 -5.62
N ALA A 183 15.47 13.92 -6.66
CA ALA A 183 15.58 14.47 -8.00
C ALA A 183 14.22 14.57 -8.70
N LEU A 184 13.39 15.55 -8.32
CA LEU A 184 12.29 16.06 -9.15
C LEU A 184 11.98 17.53 -8.77
N ARG A 185 12.86 18.46 -9.13
CA ARG A 185 12.49 19.88 -9.25
C ARG A 185 11.80 20.09 -10.59
N SER A 186 10.49 20.34 -10.55
CA SER A 186 9.73 20.89 -11.65
C SER A 186 10.26 22.30 -11.98
N GLY A 187 10.63 22.51 -13.24
CA GLY A 187 10.88 23.84 -13.79
C GLY A 187 9.59 24.65 -13.77
N SER A 188 9.64 25.80 -13.10
CA SER A 188 8.67 26.88 -13.25
C SER A 188 9.24 27.84 -14.29
N THR A 189 8.60 27.89 -15.46
CA THR A 189 8.78 28.96 -16.44
C THR A 189 7.46 29.72 -16.46
N THR A 190 7.46 30.89 -15.83
CA THR A 190 6.42 31.90 -15.97
C THR A 190 6.74 32.75 -17.21
N PRO A 191 5.77 33.11 -18.06
CA PRO A 191 5.84 34.34 -18.83
C PRO A 191 5.41 35.55 -17.98
#